data_AF-A0A519ZRT1-F1
#
_entry.id   AF-A0A519ZRT1-F1
#
_cell.length_a   1.000
_cell.length_b   1.000
_cell.length_c   1.000
_cell.angle_alpha   90.00
_cell.angle_beta   90.00
_cell.angle_gamma   90.00
#
_symmetry.space_group_name_H-M   'P 1'
#
loop_
_entity.id
_entity.type
_entity.pdbx_description
1 polymer ?
#
loop_
_entity_poly.entity_id
_entity_poly.type
_entity_poly.pdbx_seq_one_letter_code
_entity_poly.pdbx_strand_id
1 'polypeptide(L)' 'MEPRSITAVQSRLLSLLDEVLGHDGYGSIHIDVRLLKKGQKEVIVDCGKQYRYVVDFVPSVASPPSPSAAIPR' A
#
# COMPACT_ATOMS: atom_id res chain seq x y z
N MET A 1 11.87 -3.64 -11.22
CA MET A 1 11.56 -2.45 -10.41
C MET A 1 10.19 -1.98 -10.85
N GLU A 2 9.13 -2.32 -10.11
CA GLU A 2 7.75 -1.79 -10.12
C GLU A 2 6.96 -2.68 -9.14
N PRO A 3 6.37 -2.09 -8.08
CA PRO A 3 5.05 -1.47 -8.20
C PRO A 3 4.92 -0.17 -7.39
N ARG A 4 4.49 0.91 -8.04
CA ARG A 4 4.10 2.17 -7.37
C ARG A 4 2.65 2.14 -6.84
N SER A 5 2.01 0.97 -6.88
CA SER A 5 0.58 0.81 -6.64
C SER A 5 0.33 0.05 -5.34
N ILE A 6 -0.46 0.66 -4.45
CA ILE A 6 -0.83 0.08 -3.16
C ILE A 6 -1.51 -1.29 -3.29
N THR A 7 -2.23 -1.51 -4.39
CA THR A 7 -2.91 -2.78 -4.70
C THR A 7 -1.95 -3.95 -4.81
N ALA A 8 -0.79 -3.76 -5.44
CA ALA A 8 0.19 -4.83 -5.59
C ALA A 8 0.80 -5.25 -4.24
N VAL A 9 1.02 -4.28 -3.35
CA VAL A 9 1.50 -4.54 -1.99
C VAL A 9 0.45 -5.27 -1.18
N GLN A 10 -0.82 -4.86 -1.24
CA GLN A 10 -1.92 -5.53 -0.55
C GLN A 10 -2.09 -6.98 -1.01
N SER A 11 -2.12 -7.23 -2.32
CA SER A 11 -2.22 -8.59 -2.85
C SER A 11 -1.06 -9.47 -2.38
N ARG A 12 0.16 -8.91 -2.33
CA ARG A 12 1.32 -9.67 -1.83
C ARG A 12 1.24 -9.98 -0.35
N LEU A 13 0.76 -9.01 0.45
CA LEU A 13 0.57 -9.19 1.88
C LEU A 13 -0.46 -10.30 2.18
N LEU A 14 -1.58 -10.30 1.44
CA LEU A 14 -2.62 -11.31 1.56
C LEU A 14 -2.10 -12.70 1.20
N SER A 15 -1.32 -12.85 0.13
CA SER A 15 -0.69 -14.14 -0.20
C SER A 15 0.28 -14.60 0.90
N LEU A 16 1.15 -13.72 1.41
CA LEU A 16 2.08 -14.08 2.49
C LEU A 16 1.34 -14.49 3.77
N LEU A 17 0.22 -13.82 4.08
CA LEU A 17 -0.62 -14.16 5.21
C LEU A 17 -1.27 -15.54 5.02
N ASP A 18 -1.78 -15.83 3.83
CA ASP A 18 -2.38 -17.14 3.50
C ASP A 18 -1.34 -18.27 3.61
N GLU A 19 -0.12 -18.04 3.13
CA GLU A 19 1.01 -18.98 3.27
C GLU A 19 1.36 -19.24 4.74
N VAL A 20 1.38 -18.19 5.57
CA VAL A 20 1.64 -18.33 7.02
C VAL A 20 0.49 -19.03 7.73
N LEU A 21 -0.75 -18.74 7.36
CA LEU A 21 -1.95 -19.39 7.92
C LEU A 21 -2.05 -20.87 7.55
N GLY A 22 -1.63 -21.25 6.34
CA GLY A 22 -1.59 -22.63 5.88
C GLY A 22 -0.43 -23.45 6.44
N HIS A 23 0.51 -22.82 7.15
CA HIS A 23 1.65 -23.49 7.76
C HIS A 23 1.30 -23.92 9.20
N ASP A 24 1.42 -25.22 9.50
CA ASP A 24 1.20 -25.81 10.83
C ASP A 24 2.37 -25.48 11.78
N GLY A 25 2.55 -24.20 12.09
CA GLY A 25 3.67 -23.70 12.90
C GLY A 25 3.50 -22.23 13.33
N TYR A 26 4.63 -21.59 13.68
CA TYR A 26 4.67 -20.17 14.02
C TYR A 26 5.26 -19.37 12.86
N GLY A 27 4.49 -18.42 12.34
CA GLY A 27 4.96 -17.45 11.35
C GLY A 27 4.78 -16.02 11.85
N SER A 28 5.83 -15.23 11.70
CA SER A 28 5.82 -13.81 12.03
C SER A 28 5.88 -12.99 10.76
N ILE A 29 4.96 -12.04 10.63
CA ILE A 29 4.95 -11.06 9.55
C ILE A 29 5.16 -9.68 10.17
N HIS A 30 6.25 -9.03 9.80
CA HIS A 30 6.56 -7.66 10.18
C HIS A 30 6.30 -6.72 9.02
N ILE A 31 5.60 -5.62 9.27
CA ILE A 31 5.29 -4.61 8.27
C ILE A 31 5.75 -3.26 8.79
N ASP A 32 6.77 -2.71 8.15
CA ASP A 32 7.34 -1.42 8.46
C ASP A 32 6.95 -0.42 7.38
N VAL A 33 6.21 0.63 7.77
CA VAL A 33 5.81 1.71 6.85
C VAL A 33 6.59 2.97 7.19
N ARG A 34 7.52 3.34 6.29
CA ARG A 34 8.30 4.57 6.39
C ARG A 34 7.70 5.65 5.50
N LEU A 35 7.40 6.80 6.09
CA LEU A 35 6.96 7.98 5.32
C LEU A 35 8.19 8.71 4.78
N LEU A 36 8.26 8.91 3.47
CA LEU A 36 9.33 9.66 2.79
C LEU A 36 8.90 11.09 2.46
N LYS A 37 9.89 11.95 2.17
CA LYS A 37 9.76 13.42 2.01
C LYS A 37 9.04 13.91 0.73
N LYS A 38 8.25 13.10 0.02
CA LYS A 38 7.58 13.49 -1.24
C LYS A 38 6.16 12.92 -1.41
N GLY A 39 5.52 12.50 -0.32
CA GLY A 39 4.28 11.71 -0.42
C GLY A 39 4.51 10.27 -0.86
N GLN A 40 5.77 9.83 -0.98
CA GLN A 40 6.07 8.41 -1.08
C GLN A 40 6.07 7.75 0.29
N LYS A 41 5.62 6.50 0.32
CA LYS A 41 5.69 5.61 1.48
C LYS A 41 6.51 4.40 1.08
N GLU A 42 7.53 4.08 1.85
CA GLU A 42 8.25 2.82 1.72
C GLU A 42 7.58 1.80 2.66
N VAL A 43 7.20 0.66 2.12
CA VAL A 43 6.61 -0.46 2.85
C VAL A 43 7.61 -1.61 2.79
N ILE A 44 8.09 -2.03 3.95
CA ILE A 44 9.01 -3.13 4.13
C ILE A 44 8.23 -4.27 4.76
N VAL A 45 8.24 -5.44 4.13
CA VAL A 45 7.55 -6.63 4.62
C VAL A 45 8.60 -7.69 4.94
N ASP A 46 8.66 -8.13 6.18
CA ASP A 46 9.59 -9.14 6.66
C ASP A 46 8.83 -10.40 7.10
N CYS A 47 9.07 -11.51 6.41
CA CYS A 47 8.43 -12.81 6.66
C CYS A 47 9.47 -13.93 6.43
N GLY A 48 10.66 -13.79 7.02
CA GLY A 48 11.83 -14.65 6.75
C GLY A 48 12.63 -14.27 5.51
N LYS A 49 12.03 -13.51 4.58
CA LYS A 49 12.72 -12.74 3.53
C LYS A 49 12.22 -11.30 3.58
N GLN A 50 13.12 -10.35 3.42
CA GLN A 50 12.80 -8.93 3.42
C GLN A 50 12.40 -8.46 2.03
N TYR A 51 11.16 -7.99 1.89
CA TYR A 51 10.62 -7.39 0.68
C TYR A 51 10.48 -5.90 0.88
N ARG A 52 10.90 -5.10 -0.11
CA ARG A 52 10.84 -3.63 -0.04
C ARG A 52 10.03 -3.09 -1.21
N TYR A 53 9.02 -2.30 -0.89
CA TYR A 53 8.11 -1.67 -1.84
C TYR A 53 8.12 -0.16 -1.63
N VAL A 54 8.18 0.59 -2.73
CA VAL A 54 8.05 2.05 -2.71
C VAL A 54 6.74 2.40 -3.37
N VAL A 55 5.82 2.96 -2.59
CA VAL A 55 4.47 3.30 -3.02
C VAL A 55 4.34 4.82 -3.07
N ASP A 56 3.88 5.34 -4.21
CA ASP A 56 3.52 6.76 -4.30
C ASP A 56 2.15 6.93 -3.63
N PHE A 57 2.13 7.56 -2.46
CA PHE A 57 0.89 8.00 -1.84
C PHE A 57 0.60 9.38 -2.38
N VAL A 58 -0.09 9.44 -3.53
CA VAL A 58 -0.75 10.67 -3.94
C VAL A 58 -1.87 10.87 -2.93
N PRO A 59 -1.79 11.85 -2.01
CA PRO A 59 -2.97 12.19 -1.23
C PRO A 59 -4.04 12.52 -2.27
N SER A 60 -5.16 11.80 -2.25
CA SER A 60 -6.34 12.14 -3.05
C SER A 60 -6.93 13.44 -2.50
N VAL A 61 -6.15 14.52 -2.55
CA VAL A 61 -6.62 15.88 -2.33
C VAL A 61 -7.01 16.43 -3.68
N ALA A 62 -8.29 16.80 -3.76
CA ALA A 62 -8.96 17.44 -4.87
C ALA A 62 -9.21 16.55 -6.10
N SER A 63 -10.25 15.71 -6.03
CA SER A 63 -11.28 15.90 -7.05
C SER A 63 -11.86 17.29 -6.77
N PRO A 64 -11.62 18.33 -7.58
CA PRO A 64 -12.34 19.58 -7.40
C PRO A 64 -13.83 19.24 -7.40
N PRO A 65 -14.65 19.79 -6.48
CA PRO A 65 -16.09 19.60 -6.56
C PRO A 65 -16.50 20.16 -7.91
N SER A 66 -17.03 19.30 -8.80
CA SER A 66 -17.56 19.73 -10.09
C SER A 66 -18.51 20.91 -9.86
N PRO A 67 -18.20 22.14 -10.33
CA PRO A 67 -19.11 23.27 -10.18
C PRO A 67 -20.18 23.22 -11.27
N SER A 68 -20.80 22.05 -11.48
CA SER A 68 -21.90 21.86 -12.44
C SER A 68 -23.24 21.81 -11.70
N ALA A 69 -23.49 22.83 -10.88
CA ALA A 69 -24.79 23.13 -10.29
C ALA A 69 -24.89 24.63 -9.97
N ALA A 70 -24.49 25.48 -10.92
CA ALA A 70 -24.76 26.90 -10.89
C ALA A 70 -25.44 27.31 -12.19
N ILE A 71 -26.74 27.03 -12.30
CA ILE A 71 -27.61 27.67 -13.28
C ILE A 71 -28.58 28.55 -12.50
N PRO A 72 -28.36 29.87 -12.44
CA PRO A 72 -29.41 30.82 -12.11
C PRO A 72 -29.98 31.44 -13.39
N ARG A 73 -31.23 31.11 -13.73
CA ARG A 73 -32.31 32.03 -14.15
C ARG A 73 -33.57 31.27 -14.51
#